data_AF-A0A9D9S987-F1
#
_entry.id   AF-A0A9D9S987-F1
#
_cell.length_a   1.000
_cell.length_b   1.000
_cell.length_c   1.000
_cell.angle_alpha   90.00
_cell.angle_beta   90.00
_cell.angle_gamma   90.00
#
_symmetry.space_group_name_H-M   'P 1'
#
loop_
_entity.id
_entity.type
_entity.pdbx_description
1 polymer ?
#
loop_
_entity_poly.entity_id
_entity_poly.type
_entity_poly.pdbx_seq_one_letter_code
_entity_poly.pdbx_strand_id
1 'polypeptide(L)' 'MPIDAAFANLGTEIDGTPATDYCTFCFQIGEFTDPELTLDDMIQMSVDFMTKNLSFTPEMAAKMSNDIIPQLRRWNSLN' A
#
# COMPACT_ATOMS: atom_id res chain seq x y z
N MET A 1 9.90 -1.39 -2.70
CA MET A 1 9.84 -2.08 -4.01
C MET A 1 8.82 -1.34 -4.88
N PRO A 2 9.15 -0.96 -6.12
CA PRO A 2 8.19 -0.34 -7.02
C PRO A 2 7.15 -1.37 -7.50
N ILE A 3 5.90 -0.92 -7.65
CA ILE A 3 4.81 -1.69 -8.26
C ILE A 3 4.97 -1.53 -9.77
N ASP A 4 5.30 -2.60 -10.49
CA ASP A 4 5.52 -2.56 -11.93
C ASP A 4 5.24 -3.93 -12.58
N ALA A 5 4.65 -3.91 -13.77
CA ALA A 5 4.44 -5.11 -14.58
C ALA A 5 5.76 -5.86 -14.85
N ALA A 6 6.88 -5.15 -14.98
CA ALA A 6 8.20 -5.72 -15.16
C ALA A 6 8.66 -6.60 -13.99
N PHE A 7 8.13 -6.36 -12.78
CA PHE A 7 8.42 -7.16 -11.59
C PHE A 7 7.35 -8.22 -11.31
N ALA A 8 6.34 -8.37 -12.19
CA ALA A 8 5.24 -9.31 -12.04
C ALA A 8 4.58 -9.26 -10.64
N ASN A 9 4.56 -8.08 -10.03
CA ASN A 9 4.11 -7.87 -8.66
C ASN A 9 2.81 -7.06 -8.59
N LEU A 10 2.05 -7.00 -9.69
CA LEU A 10 0.76 -6.33 -9.77
C LEU A 10 -0.35 -7.16 -9.12
N GLY A 11 -1.33 -6.47 -8.54
CA GLY A 11 -2.56 -7.09 -8.06
C GLY A 11 -3.37 -7.71 -9.20
N THR A 12 -4.47 -8.36 -8.87
CA THR A 12 -5.35 -8.98 -9.88
C THR A 12 -6.80 -8.58 -9.64
N GLU A 13 -7.49 -8.17 -10.69
CA GLU A 13 -8.93 -7.92 -10.73
C GLU A 13 -9.72 -9.25 -10.76
N ILE A 14 -11.05 -9.19 -10.58
CA ILE A 14 -11.93 -10.38 -10.59
C ILE A 14 -11.85 -11.14 -11.92
N ASP A 15 -11.67 -10.43 -13.03
CA ASP A 15 -11.59 -10.99 -14.38
C ASP A 15 -10.19 -11.55 -14.73
N GLY A 16 -9.25 -11.50 -13.79
CA GLY A 16 -7.87 -11.95 -13.97
C GLY A 16 -6.94 -10.92 -14.60
N THR A 17 -7.41 -9.69 -14.87
CA THR A 17 -6.55 -8.62 -15.39
C THR A 17 -5.67 -8.02 -14.28
N PRO A 18 -4.49 -7.47 -14.61
CA PRO A 18 -3.60 -6.90 -13.60
C PRO A 18 -4.09 -5.54 -13.08
N ALA A 19 -4.17 -5.41 -11.76
CA ALA A 19 -4.43 -4.14 -11.08
C ALA A 19 -3.14 -3.32 -10.99
N THR A 20 -3.02 -2.26 -11.79
CA THR A 20 -1.80 -1.44 -11.87
C THR A 20 -1.57 -0.56 -10.64
N ASP A 21 -2.64 -0.27 -9.90
CA ASP A 21 -2.60 0.60 -8.72
C ASP A 21 -2.21 -0.15 -7.44
N TYR A 22 -2.19 -1.47 -7.47
CA TYR A 22 -1.97 -2.33 -6.30
C TYR A 22 -0.94 -3.41 -6.59
N CYS A 23 -0.23 -3.85 -5.55
CA CYS A 23 0.64 -5.01 -5.69
C CYS A 23 -0.11 -6.31 -5.37
N THR A 24 0.44 -7.43 -5.85
CA THR A 24 -0.11 -8.78 -5.63
C THR A 24 -0.28 -9.14 -4.16
N PHE A 25 0.49 -8.52 -3.25
CA PHE A 25 0.36 -8.77 -1.81
C PHE A 25 -0.78 -7.98 -1.16
N CYS A 26 -1.19 -6.86 -1.77
CA CYS A 26 -2.23 -6.00 -1.23
C CYS A 26 -3.60 -6.26 -1.85
N PHE A 27 -3.67 -6.75 -3.09
CA PHE A 27 -4.92 -6.87 -3.83
C PHE A 27 -4.92 -8.11 -4.74
N GLN A 28 -5.87 -9.02 -4.53
CA GLN A 28 -6.00 -10.27 -5.26
C GLN A 28 -7.47 -10.55 -5.57
N ILE A 29 -7.77 -10.96 -6.81
CA ILE A 29 -9.10 -11.36 -7.26
C ILE A 29 -10.16 -10.27 -6.96
N GLY A 30 -9.80 -9.00 -7.18
CA GLY A 30 -10.71 -7.87 -6.95
C GLY A 30 -10.90 -7.47 -5.49
N GLU A 31 -10.20 -8.10 -4.55
CA GLU A 31 -10.34 -7.84 -3.11
C GLU A 31 -9.00 -7.51 -2.46
N PHE A 32 -9.04 -6.66 -1.42
CA PHE A 32 -7.88 -6.46 -0.57
C PHE A 32 -7.65 -7.71 0.28
N THR A 33 -6.39 -8.14 0.38
CA THR A 33 -5.98 -9.29 1.19
C THR A 33 -6.26 -9.08 2.68
N ASP A 34 -6.20 -7.83 3.14
CA ASP A 34 -6.57 -7.40 4.48
C ASP A 34 -7.69 -6.35 4.41
N PRO A 35 -8.98 -6.74 4.33
CA PRO A 35 -10.09 -5.80 4.17
C PRO A 35 -10.36 -4.96 5.43
N GLU A 36 -10.03 -5.47 6.61
CA GLU A 36 -10.23 -4.79 7.90
C GLU A 36 -9.09 -3.84 8.28
N LEU A 37 -7.95 -3.91 7.57
CA LEU A 37 -6.80 -3.04 7.83
C LEU A 37 -7.24 -1.58 7.68
N THR A 38 -7.11 -0.78 8.73
CA THR A 38 -7.52 0.63 8.71
C THR A 38 -6.43 1.54 8.14
N LEU A 39 -6.77 2.81 7.86
CA LEU A 39 -5.78 3.82 7.45
C LEU A 39 -4.67 3.99 8.50
N ASP A 40 -5.05 4.10 9.78
CA ASP A 40 -4.10 4.27 10.88
C ASP A 40 -3.18 3.05 11.03
N ASP A 41 -3.74 1.84 10.91
CA ASP A 41 -2.95 0.60 10.95
C ASP A 41 -1.93 0.55 9.79
N MET A 42 -2.36 0.94 8.58
CA MET A 42 -1.48 0.98 7.42
C MET A 42 -0.36 2.03 7.58
N ILE A 43 -0.67 3.18 8.18
CA ILE A 43 0.33 4.19 8.53
C ILE A 43 1.34 3.61 9.53
N GLN A 44 0.87 2.99 10.61
CA GLN A 44 1.76 2.41 11.62
C GLN A 44 2.64 1.30 11.04
N MET A 45 2.06 0.40 10.23
CA MET A 45 2.81 -0.67 9.55
C MET A 45 3.88 -0.11 8.61
N SER A 46 3.55 0.96 7.87
CA SER A 46 4.48 1.62 6.97
C SER A 46 5.62 2.31 7.72
N VAL A 47 5.32 2.99 8.83
CA VAL A 47 6.33 3.60 9.72
C VAL A 47 7.28 2.55 10.29
N ASP A 48 6.72 1.47 10.82
CA ASP A 48 7.46 0.34 11.34
C ASP A 48 8.36 -0.29 10.27
N PHE A 49 7.84 -0.49 9.06
CA PHE A 49 8.60 -1.05 7.96
C PHE A 49 9.75 -0.14 7.54
N MET A 50 9.50 1.16 7.37
CA MET A 50 10.50 2.15 6.96
C MET A 50 11.61 2.33 8.00
N THR A 51 11.26 2.36 9.28
CA THR A 51 12.24 2.49 10.37
C THR A 51 13.11 1.24 10.51
N LYS A 52 12.52 0.04 10.42
CA LYS A 52 13.23 -1.24 10.60
C LYS A 52 14.04 -1.67 9.38
N ASN A 53 13.56 -1.42 8.16
CA ASN A 53 14.14 -2.01 6.94
C ASN A 53 14.82 -0.97 6.03
N LEU A 54 14.43 0.30 6.11
CA LEU A 54 14.91 1.35 5.21
C LEU A 54 15.75 2.41 5.93
N SER A 55 16.05 2.21 7.22
CA SER A 55 16.87 3.11 8.05
C SER A 55 16.35 4.55 8.12
N PHE A 56 15.02 4.75 7.97
CA PHE A 56 14.39 6.06 8.17
C PHE A 56 14.26 6.36 9.66
N THR A 57 14.31 7.65 10.02
CA THR A 57 13.95 8.07 11.37
C THR A 57 12.43 7.92 11.56
N PRO A 58 11.96 7.64 12.79
CA PRO A 58 10.53 7.55 13.07
C PRO A 58 9.74 8.78 12.64
N GLU A 59 10.33 9.97 12.80
CA GLU A 59 9.71 11.24 12.44
C GLU A 59 9.56 11.40 10.92
N MET A 60 10.60 11.07 10.14
CA MET A 60 10.52 11.09 8.67
C MET A 60 9.55 10.05 8.14
N ALA A 61 9.61 8.83 8.68
CA ALA A 61 8.71 7.75 8.31
C ALA A 61 7.26 8.12 8.59
N ALA A 62 6.96 8.62 9.80
CA ALA A 62 5.61 9.07 10.18
C ALA A 62 5.12 10.19 9.27
N LYS A 63 5.97 11.18 8.98
CA LYS A 63 5.62 12.28 8.07
C LYS A 63 5.27 11.77 6.67
N MET A 64 6.12 10.93 6.06
CA MET A 64 5.85 10.40 4.73
C MET A 64 4.63 9.49 4.68
N SER A 65 4.45 8.62 5.67
CA SER A 65 3.27 7.75 5.77
C SER A 65 1.99 8.57 5.88
N ASN A 66 1.96 9.60 6.73
CA ASN A 66 0.80 10.49 6.88
C ASN A 66 0.56 11.37 5.65
N ASP A 67 1.62 11.76 4.93
CA ASP A 67 1.47 12.58 3.72
C ASP A 67 0.99 11.73 2.53
N ILE A 68 1.47 10.49 2.37
CA ILE A 68 1.25 9.66 1.16
C ILE A 68 0.07 8.69 1.31
N ILE A 69 -0.04 7.96 2.43
CA ILE A 69 -0.99 6.84 2.56
C ILE A 69 -2.45 7.29 2.45
N PRO A 70 -2.87 8.42 3.05
CA PRO A 70 -4.23 8.94 2.86
C PRO A 70 -4.56 9.32 1.41
N GLN A 71 -3.56 9.55 0.56
CA GLN A 71 -3.77 9.89 -0.86
C GLN A 71 -3.95 8.66 -1.76
N LEU A 72 -3.65 7.45 -1.27
CA LEU A 72 -3.81 6.21 -2.02
C LEU A 72 -5.29 5.91 -2.27
N ARG A 73 -5.64 5.42 -3.47
CA ARG A 73 -7.04 5.14 -3.88
C ARG A 73 -7.87 4.31 -2.89
N ARG A 74 -7.22 3.44 -2.11
CA ARG A 74 -7.87 2.63 -1.07
C ARG A 74 -8.50 3.50 0.04
N TRP A 75 -7.81 4.58 0.44
CA TRP A 75 -8.17 5.43 1.58
C TRP A 75 -8.59 6.84 1.18
N ASN A 76 -8.21 7.24 -0.02
CA ASN A 76 -8.60 8.49 -0.62
C ASN A 76 -10.05 8.36 -1.12
N SER A 77 -11.00 8.51 -0.19
CA SER A 77 -12.44 8.59 -0.49
C SER A 77 -12.86 10.00 -0.94
N LEU A 78 -11.93 10.87 -1.36
CA LEU A 78 -12.26 12.24 -1.75
C LEU A 78 -12.59 12.36 -3.25
N ASN A 79 -13.91 12.41 -3.48
CA ASN A 79 -14.72 12.85 -4.63
C ASN A 79 -14.95 11.89 -5.80
#